data_AF-A0A222E224-F1
#
_entry.id   AF-A0A222E224-F1
#
_cell.length_a   1.000
_cell.length_b   1.000
_cell.length_c   1.000
_cell.angle_alpha   90.00
_cell.angle_beta   90.00
_cell.angle_gamma   90.00
#
_symmetry.space_group_name_H-M   'P 1'
#
loop_
_entity.id
_entity.type
_entity.pdbx_description
1 polymer ?
#
loop_
_entity_poly.entity_id
_entity_poly.type
_entity_poly.pdbx_seq_one_letter_code
_entity_poly.pdbx_strand_id
1 'polypeptide(L)'
;MRGGLASAFALAAALTLSGCVGSDLAPRKTSVTPEARPPGAAPAATAPTPEASPASKALSQYYGRVQNDLVARGLLRTDGGGPDTAFTDTMLVRNFAAIALEEEYERGAGLRPSSGAPSAIKKWTIPVRMTTEFGAHVPKEQIASSKAAVASYAARLSRITGHPISMVDSNPNYHVLFMSEDDADQIAPRIRQIVPDVNPNALRIFNNLPRGIHCVVVAFSRSPGGYDYGTAIAIIRSEHPPLLRRSCIHEELAQGMGLGNDSPRARPSIFNDDDEFALLTTHDELLLKILYDPRLKPGMRAEEAMPIVQQKAADLMGTSGPS
;
A
#
# COMPACT_ATOMS: atom_id res chain seq x y z
N MET A 1 -69.48 40.31 9.67
CA MET A 1 -70.54 39.80 10.56
C MET A 1 -69.90 38.93 11.63
N ARG A 2 -70.05 39.35 12.91
CA ARG A 2 -70.03 38.59 14.18
C ARG A 2 -68.94 37.50 14.31
N GLY A 3 -67.88 37.71 15.10
CA GLY A 3 -67.89 37.70 16.59
C GLY A 3 -67.56 36.26 17.03
N GLY A 4 -66.44 35.92 17.67
CA GLY A 4 -65.83 36.52 18.84
C GLY A 4 -65.98 35.51 19.98
N LEU A 5 -64.88 35.02 20.57
CA LEU A 5 -64.70 34.77 22.01
C LEU A 5 -63.37 34.05 22.26
N ALA A 6 -62.42 34.80 22.79
CA ALA A 6 -61.31 34.30 23.56
C ALA A 6 -61.81 33.79 24.92
N SER A 7 -61.18 32.77 25.47
CA SER A 7 -61.03 32.63 26.92
C SER A 7 -59.78 31.83 27.23
N ALA A 8 -58.88 32.53 27.89
CA ALA A 8 -57.68 32.02 28.51
C ALA A 8 -58.04 31.14 29.71
N PHE A 9 -57.29 30.05 29.91
CA PHE A 9 -56.94 29.61 31.26
C PHE A 9 -55.50 29.10 31.24
N ALA A 10 -54.61 29.99 31.68
CA ALA A 10 -53.32 29.60 32.20
C ALA A 10 -53.54 29.05 33.61
N LEU A 11 -53.10 27.83 33.88
CA LEU A 11 -52.75 27.43 35.24
C LEU A 11 -51.42 26.68 35.20
N ALA A 12 -50.47 27.28 35.90
CA ALA A 12 -49.12 26.79 36.09
C ALA A 12 -49.10 25.53 36.94
N ALA A 13 -48.28 24.55 36.54
CA ALA A 13 -47.71 23.57 37.44
C ALA A 13 -46.30 23.22 36.92
N ALA A 14 -45.31 23.96 37.41
CA ALA A 14 -43.92 23.55 37.36
C ALA A 14 -43.63 22.68 38.61
N LEU A 15 -43.10 21.48 38.40
CA LEU A 15 -41.98 20.92 39.18
C LEU A 15 -41.52 19.60 38.55
N THR A 16 -40.25 19.62 38.17
CA THR A 16 -39.38 18.58 37.60
C THR A 16 -39.14 17.41 38.56
N LEU A 17 -38.99 16.17 38.05
CA LEU A 17 -37.81 15.31 38.28
C LEU A 17 -37.92 13.92 37.64
N SER A 18 -36.77 13.51 37.12
CA SER A 18 -36.30 12.14 36.85
C SER A 18 -36.62 11.51 35.49
N GLY A 19 -35.55 11.16 34.80
CA GLY A 19 -35.55 10.68 33.42
C GLY A 19 -35.81 9.19 33.27
N CYS A 20 -36.12 8.80 32.04
CA CYS A 20 -36.04 7.42 31.58
C CYS A 20 -35.40 7.43 30.20
N VAL A 21 -34.09 7.17 30.21
CA VAL A 21 -33.28 6.78 29.06
C VAL A 21 -33.59 5.31 28.75
N GLY A 22 -33.73 4.99 27.47
CA GLY A 22 -33.51 3.63 26.96
C GLY A 22 -34.76 2.85 26.58
N SER A 23 -35.11 2.92 25.30
CA SER A 23 -36.07 2.00 24.67
C SER A 23 -35.44 0.60 24.53
N ASP A 24 -35.91 -0.35 25.33
CA ASP A 24 -35.57 -1.78 25.25
C ASP A 24 -36.48 -2.53 24.26
N LEU A 25 -36.08 -2.58 22.98
CA LEU A 25 -36.64 -3.54 22.02
C LEU A 25 -35.55 -4.47 21.50
N ALA A 26 -35.08 -5.36 22.37
CA ALA A 26 -34.65 -6.72 22.05
C ALA A 26 -34.38 -7.50 23.36
N PRO A 27 -35.01 -8.67 23.59
CA PRO A 27 -34.70 -9.48 24.77
C PRO A 27 -33.27 -10.05 24.65
N ARG A 28 -32.32 -9.50 25.42
CA ARG A 28 -30.98 -10.08 25.63
C ARG A 28 -31.06 -11.27 26.59
N LYS A 29 -31.72 -12.36 26.21
CA LYS A 29 -31.58 -13.65 26.89
C LYS A 29 -31.70 -14.79 25.87
N THR A 30 -30.60 -15.07 25.17
CA THR A 30 -30.40 -16.40 24.61
C THR A 30 -30.11 -17.36 25.76
N SER A 31 -31.01 -18.29 26.04
CA SER A 31 -30.87 -19.33 27.07
C SER A 31 -29.97 -20.48 26.65
N VAL A 32 -29.03 -20.25 25.75
CA VAL A 32 -28.02 -21.23 25.37
C VAL A 32 -26.79 -20.93 26.21
N THR A 33 -26.60 -21.67 27.29
CA THR A 33 -25.33 -21.72 28.01
C THR A 33 -24.26 -22.13 27.00
N PRO A 34 -23.21 -21.33 26.75
CA PRO A 34 -22.11 -21.77 25.90
C PRO A 34 -21.56 -23.07 26.48
N GLU A 35 -21.51 -24.12 25.65
CA GLU A 35 -20.93 -25.38 26.08
C GLU A 35 -19.50 -25.13 26.55
N ALA A 36 -19.21 -25.54 27.78
CA ALA A 36 -17.90 -25.33 28.38
C ALA A 36 -16.86 -26.05 27.51
N ARG A 37 -15.84 -25.31 27.05
CA ARG A 37 -14.71 -25.88 26.32
C ARG A 37 -14.19 -27.10 27.11
N PRO A 38 -14.10 -28.29 26.51
CA PRO A 38 -13.66 -29.49 27.20
C PRO A 38 -12.35 -29.24 27.95
N PRO A 39 -12.24 -29.58 29.24
CA PRO A 39 -10.99 -29.46 29.97
C PRO A 39 -9.99 -30.44 29.35
N GLY A 40 -9.03 -29.91 28.58
CA GLY A 40 -8.02 -30.72 27.88
C GLY A 40 -7.78 -30.36 26.42
N ALA A 41 -8.55 -29.46 25.81
CA ALA A 41 -8.18 -28.87 24.52
C ALA A 41 -7.01 -27.90 24.72
N ALA A 42 -5.79 -28.43 24.81
CA ALA A 42 -4.59 -27.63 24.69
C ALA A 42 -4.69 -26.80 23.39
N PRO A 43 -4.32 -25.51 23.39
CA PRO A 43 -4.21 -24.78 22.13
C PRO A 43 -3.34 -25.61 21.20
N ALA A 44 -3.87 -25.93 20.01
CA ALA A 44 -3.12 -26.71 19.02
C ALA A 44 -1.73 -26.08 18.89
N ALA A 45 -0.70 -26.82 19.27
CA ALA A 45 0.66 -26.33 19.20
C ALA A 45 0.91 -25.94 17.74
N THR A 46 1.02 -24.64 17.47
CA THR A 46 1.41 -24.16 16.15
C THR A 46 2.73 -24.83 15.83
N ALA A 47 2.76 -25.66 14.78
CA ALA A 47 3.99 -26.32 14.33
C ALA A 47 5.13 -25.29 14.27
N PRO A 48 6.34 -25.59 14.76
CA PRO A 48 7.43 -24.61 14.70
C PRO A 48 7.70 -24.21 13.25
N THR A 49 8.08 -22.95 13.01
CA THR A 49 8.65 -22.57 11.70
C THR A 49 9.88 -23.42 11.46
N PRO A 50 10.11 -23.94 10.23
CA PRO A 50 11.35 -24.65 9.92
C PRO A 50 12.58 -23.79 10.27
N GLU A 51 13.69 -24.43 10.62
CA GLU A 51 14.90 -23.69 10.96
C GLU A 51 15.47 -22.99 9.74
N ALA A 52 15.75 -21.68 9.86
CA ALA A 52 16.34 -20.88 8.80
C ALA A 52 17.74 -21.38 8.42
N SER A 53 18.02 -21.44 7.11
CA SER A 53 19.31 -21.82 6.56
C SER A 53 20.42 -20.82 6.93
N PRO A 54 21.70 -21.20 6.79
CA PRO A 54 22.81 -20.26 6.94
C PRO A 54 22.68 -19.04 6.00
N ALA A 55 22.11 -19.21 4.80
CA ALA A 55 21.94 -18.12 3.84
C ALA A 55 20.87 -17.11 4.32
N SER A 56 19.70 -17.60 4.76
CA SER A 56 18.66 -16.75 5.35
C SER A 56 19.14 -16.04 6.62
N LYS A 57 19.89 -16.74 7.50
CA LYS A 57 20.51 -16.14 8.69
C LYS A 57 21.52 -15.04 8.32
N ALA A 58 22.35 -15.25 7.29
CA ALA A 58 23.30 -14.25 6.81
C ALA A 58 22.61 -13.01 6.23
N LEU A 59 21.53 -13.19 5.47
CA LEU A 59 20.71 -12.09 4.95
C LEU A 59 20.02 -11.31 6.06
N SER A 60 19.47 -11.99 7.07
CA SER A 60 18.86 -11.35 8.24
C SER A 60 19.86 -10.44 8.98
N GLN A 61 21.09 -10.92 9.16
CA GLN A 61 22.17 -10.12 9.75
C GLN A 61 22.59 -8.96 8.85
N TYR A 62 22.65 -9.17 7.53
CA TYR A 62 22.98 -8.14 6.56
C TYR A 62 21.96 -7.00 6.59
N TYR A 63 20.67 -7.31 6.46
CA TYR A 63 19.61 -6.29 6.49
C TYR A 63 19.48 -5.61 7.84
N GLY A 64 19.73 -6.34 8.94
CA GLY A 64 19.87 -5.75 10.27
C GLY A 64 20.95 -4.66 10.32
N ARG A 65 22.13 -4.92 9.74
CA ARG A 65 23.21 -3.92 9.64
C ARG A 65 22.83 -2.74 8.74
N VAL A 66 22.22 -3.00 7.59
CA VAL A 66 21.76 -1.95 6.65
C VAL A 66 20.80 -1.00 7.35
N GLN A 67 19.75 -1.52 7.98
CA GLN A 67 18.77 -0.67 8.69
C GLN A 67 19.44 0.14 9.80
N ASN A 68 20.32 -0.48 10.60
CA ASN A 68 20.99 0.20 11.70
C ASN A 68 21.90 1.34 11.19
N ASP A 69 22.63 1.12 10.09
CA ASP A 69 23.47 2.13 9.46
C ASP A 69 22.66 3.29 8.89
N LEU A 70 21.57 3.00 8.17
CA LEU A 70 20.65 4.02 7.64
C LEU A 70 20.07 4.89 8.77
N VAL A 71 19.56 4.26 9.84
CA VAL A 71 19.01 4.98 11.00
C VAL A 71 20.09 5.80 11.70
N ALA A 72 21.31 5.29 11.84
CA ALA A 72 22.41 6.02 12.46
C ALA A 72 22.81 7.28 11.66
N ARG A 73 22.60 7.27 10.34
CA ARG A 73 22.79 8.42 9.44
C ARG A 73 21.60 9.39 9.41
N GLY A 74 20.53 9.12 10.15
CA GLY A 74 19.31 9.93 10.14
C GLY A 74 18.39 9.66 8.93
N LEU A 75 18.63 8.58 8.20
CA LEU A 75 17.79 8.10 7.10
C LEU A 75 16.66 7.20 7.66
N LEU A 76 15.88 6.56 6.77
CA LEU A 76 14.68 5.79 7.12
C LEU A 76 13.69 6.59 7.98
N ARG A 77 13.55 7.89 7.69
CA ARG A 77 12.63 8.81 8.37
C ARG A 77 11.20 8.31 8.25
N THR A 78 10.42 8.56 9.28
CA THR A 78 9.01 8.11 9.37
C THR A 78 8.02 9.27 9.48
N ASP A 79 8.53 10.50 9.42
CA ASP A 79 7.77 11.75 9.61
C ASP A 79 6.97 12.18 8.36
N GLY A 80 7.24 11.56 7.20
CA GLY A 80 6.55 11.87 5.94
C GLY A 80 6.97 13.22 5.31
N GLY A 81 8.10 13.77 5.73
CA GLY A 81 8.61 15.08 5.35
C GLY A 81 8.39 16.14 6.43
N GLY A 82 9.07 17.27 6.29
CA GLY A 82 9.03 18.38 7.23
C GLY A 82 9.47 19.71 6.62
N PRO A 83 9.71 20.74 7.45
CA PRO A 83 10.16 22.06 6.99
C PRO A 83 11.45 22.03 6.15
N ASP A 84 12.31 21.03 6.37
CA ASP A 84 13.56 20.80 5.65
C ASP A 84 13.36 20.15 4.26
N THR A 85 12.13 19.76 3.94
CA THR A 85 11.76 19.06 2.71
C THR A 85 10.60 19.75 1.99
N ALA A 86 10.57 21.07 2.01
CA ALA A 86 9.57 21.83 1.26
C ALA A 86 9.69 21.53 -0.25
N PHE A 87 8.55 21.43 -0.92
CA PHE A 87 8.48 21.23 -2.37
C PHE A 87 7.42 22.15 -2.98
N THR A 88 7.59 22.47 -4.26
CA THR A 88 6.65 23.29 -5.04
C THR A 88 5.77 22.43 -5.95
N ASP A 89 4.73 23.03 -6.50
CA ASP A 89 3.95 22.45 -7.60
C ASP A 89 4.82 22.06 -8.80
N THR A 90 5.81 22.89 -9.15
CA THR A 90 6.76 22.63 -10.23
C THR A 90 7.62 21.40 -9.92
N MET A 91 8.06 21.23 -8.67
CA MET A 91 8.76 20.01 -8.25
C MET A 91 7.84 18.79 -8.35
N LEU A 92 6.58 18.92 -7.89
CA LEU A 92 5.60 17.84 -7.94
C LEU A 92 5.32 17.39 -9.38
N VAL A 93 5.16 18.33 -10.32
CA VAL A 93 4.99 18.05 -11.76
C VAL A 93 6.20 17.35 -12.35
N ARG A 94 7.41 17.84 -12.06
CA ARG A 94 8.67 17.23 -12.54
C ARG A 94 8.85 15.81 -11.99
N ASN A 95 8.62 15.63 -10.70
CA ASN A 95 8.78 14.34 -10.03
C ASN A 95 7.69 13.36 -10.50
N PHE A 96 6.46 13.82 -10.74
CA PHE A 96 5.42 13.00 -11.36
C PHE A 96 5.84 12.48 -12.74
N ALA A 97 6.42 13.34 -13.59
CA ALA A 97 6.91 12.90 -14.89
C ALA A 97 7.98 11.81 -14.75
N ALA A 98 8.96 12.02 -13.86
CA ALA A 98 10.02 11.05 -13.63
C ALA A 98 9.49 9.71 -13.06
N ILE A 99 8.57 9.75 -12.11
CA ILE A 99 8.14 8.55 -11.37
C ILE A 99 7.02 7.78 -12.08
N ALA A 100 6.07 8.50 -12.71
CA ALA A 100 4.87 7.88 -13.28
C ALA A 100 4.92 7.72 -14.80
N LEU A 101 5.74 8.51 -15.51
CA LEU A 101 5.82 8.53 -16.97
C LEU A 101 7.16 8.04 -17.52
N GLU A 102 8.13 7.68 -16.69
CA GLU A 102 9.31 6.93 -17.12
C GLU A 102 9.17 5.45 -16.74
N GLU A 103 10.14 4.63 -17.16
CA GLU A 103 10.24 3.22 -16.78
C GLU A 103 11.58 2.99 -16.10
N GLU A 104 11.60 2.19 -15.04
CA GLU A 104 12.85 1.71 -14.44
C GLU A 104 13.47 0.61 -15.33
N TYR A 105 12.62 -0.29 -15.84
CA TYR A 105 13.01 -1.43 -16.67
C TYR A 105 12.27 -1.47 -18.01
N GLU A 106 12.92 -1.99 -19.05
CA GLU A 106 12.28 -2.15 -20.35
C GLU A 106 11.20 -3.24 -20.32
N ARG A 107 10.04 -2.90 -20.87
CA ARG A 107 8.89 -3.80 -20.92
C ARG A 107 9.24 -5.12 -21.59
N GLY A 108 8.97 -6.20 -20.87
CA GLY A 108 9.20 -7.57 -21.34
C GLY A 108 10.66 -8.03 -21.33
N ALA A 109 11.60 -7.19 -20.84
CA ALA A 109 13.04 -7.50 -20.83
C ALA A 109 13.59 -7.91 -19.45
N GLY A 110 12.74 -8.07 -18.42
CA GLY A 110 13.19 -8.35 -17.06
C GLY A 110 13.87 -7.14 -16.44
N LEU A 111 14.99 -7.32 -15.73
CA LEU A 111 15.78 -6.26 -15.08
C LEU A 111 16.65 -5.43 -16.05
N ARG A 112 16.33 -5.38 -17.34
CA ARG A 112 17.11 -4.55 -18.28
C ARG A 112 16.72 -3.08 -18.04
N PRO A 113 17.63 -2.21 -17.56
CA PRO A 113 17.26 -0.83 -17.25
C PRO A 113 16.74 -0.13 -18.49
N SER A 114 15.72 0.68 -18.32
CA SER A 114 15.22 1.55 -19.38
C SER A 114 16.26 2.60 -19.76
N SER A 115 16.25 2.99 -21.02
CA SER A 115 17.00 4.16 -21.50
C SER A 115 16.37 5.49 -21.04
N GLY A 116 15.45 5.47 -20.07
CA GLY A 116 14.61 6.62 -19.70
C GLY A 116 13.58 6.97 -20.77
N ALA A 117 13.19 5.99 -21.61
CA ALA A 117 12.24 6.23 -22.67
C ALA A 117 10.89 6.69 -22.09
N PRO A 118 10.27 7.75 -22.62
CA PRO A 118 8.94 8.18 -22.21
C PRO A 118 7.95 7.03 -22.32
N SER A 119 7.26 6.77 -21.22
CA SER A 119 6.16 5.83 -21.14
C SER A 119 4.81 6.56 -21.17
N ALA A 120 3.78 5.85 -20.76
CA ALA A 120 2.44 6.36 -20.63
C ALA A 120 1.89 6.06 -19.23
N ILE A 121 0.81 6.74 -18.86
CA ILE A 121 0.14 6.53 -17.58
C ILE A 121 -0.22 5.05 -17.42
N LYS A 122 0.26 4.44 -16.33
CA LYS A 122 -0.04 3.08 -15.90
C LYS A 122 -0.81 3.16 -14.59
N LYS A 123 -2.03 2.62 -14.53
CA LYS A 123 -2.81 2.60 -13.29
C LYS A 123 -3.95 1.60 -13.31
N TRP A 124 -4.54 1.37 -12.14
CA TRP A 124 -5.74 0.56 -11.98
C TRP A 124 -6.99 1.30 -12.47
N THR A 125 -7.86 0.59 -13.18
CA THR A 125 -9.21 1.06 -13.57
C THR A 125 -10.33 0.24 -12.92
N ILE A 126 -9.95 -0.85 -12.24
CA ILE A 126 -10.83 -1.71 -11.46
C ILE A 126 -10.42 -1.70 -9.99
N PRO A 127 -11.32 -2.08 -9.06
CA PRO A 127 -10.98 -2.22 -7.65
C PRO A 127 -9.74 -3.09 -7.43
N VAL A 128 -8.85 -2.62 -6.55
CA VAL A 128 -7.68 -3.37 -6.11
C VAL A 128 -8.09 -4.24 -4.92
N ARG A 129 -7.88 -5.54 -5.05
CA ARG A 129 -8.21 -6.57 -4.08
C ARG A 129 -6.92 -7.22 -3.64
N MET A 130 -6.39 -6.72 -2.53
CA MET A 130 -5.11 -7.11 -1.96
C MET A 130 -5.24 -8.36 -1.09
N THR A 131 -4.24 -9.22 -1.17
CA THR A 131 -4.06 -10.34 -0.24
C THR A 131 -2.60 -10.44 0.17
N THR A 132 -2.35 -11.07 1.33
CA THR A 132 -1.01 -11.37 1.82
C THR A 132 -0.80 -12.87 1.83
N GLU A 133 0.31 -13.33 1.28
CA GLU A 133 0.72 -14.74 1.31
C GLU A 133 2.08 -14.85 1.99
N PHE A 134 2.34 -15.98 2.65
CA PHE A 134 3.54 -16.19 3.44
C PHE A 134 4.16 -17.54 3.07
N GLY A 135 5.44 -17.52 2.73
CA GLY A 135 6.24 -18.73 2.53
C GLY A 135 6.36 -19.58 3.80
N ALA A 136 6.77 -20.83 3.64
CA ALA A 136 6.82 -21.80 4.74
C ALA A 136 7.87 -21.44 5.80
N HIS A 137 8.93 -20.75 5.39
CA HIS A 137 10.05 -20.37 6.25
C HIS A 137 9.90 -18.96 6.86
N VAL A 138 8.79 -18.26 6.58
CA VAL A 138 8.54 -16.97 7.21
C VAL A 138 8.28 -17.15 8.73
N PRO A 139 8.98 -16.42 9.62
CA PRO A 139 8.75 -16.53 11.05
C PRO A 139 7.32 -16.14 11.45
N LYS A 140 6.67 -16.97 12.26
CA LYS A 140 5.23 -16.86 12.57
C LYS A 140 4.88 -15.56 13.29
N GLU A 141 5.79 -15.06 14.12
CA GLU A 141 5.68 -13.80 14.83
C GLU A 141 5.61 -12.59 13.89
N GLN A 142 6.14 -12.69 12.67
CA GLN A 142 6.08 -11.60 11.70
C GLN A 142 4.71 -11.50 11.02
N ILE A 143 4.00 -12.62 10.85
CA ILE A 143 2.79 -12.72 10.01
C ILE A 143 1.73 -11.70 10.42
N ALA A 144 1.38 -11.66 11.71
CA ALA A 144 0.33 -10.77 12.19
C ALA A 144 0.68 -9.29 11.97
N SER A 145 1.92 -8.89 12.27
CA SER A 145 2.40 -7.52 12.06
C SER A 145 2.42 -7.12 10.58
N SER A 146 2.85 -8.03 9.69
CA SER A 146 2.93 -7.80 8.26
C SER A 146 1.53 -7.66 7.65
N LYS A 147 0.59 -8.53 8.04
CA LYS A 147 -0.82 -8.43 7.65
C LYS A 147 -1.43 -7.09 8.06
N ALA A 148 -1.21 -6.69 9.32
CA ALA A 148 -1.75 -5.43 9.84
C ALA A 148 -1.16 -4.20 9.12
N ALA A 149 0.15 -4.22 8.84
CA ALA A 149 0.83 -3.15 8.10
C ALA A 149 0.27 -3.00 6.67
N VAL A 150 0.14 -4.11 5.93
CA VAL A 150 -0.44 -4.12 4.58
C VAL A 150 -1.89 -3.62 4.61
N ALA A 151 -2.72 -4.13 5.52
CA ALA A 151 -4.13 -3.73 5.61
C ALA A 151 -4.31 -2.24 5.95
N SER A 152 -3.53 -1.74 6.92
CA SER A 152 -3.53 -0.32 7.31
C SER A 152 -3.12 0.57 6.14
N TYR A 153 -2.05 0.18 5.43
CA TYR A 153 -1.55 0.96 4.32
C TYR A 153 -2.47 0.91 3.09
N ALA A 154 -3.04 -0.25 2.76
CA ALA A 154 -4.06 -0.39 1.73
C ALA A 154 -5.26 0.56 1.98
N ALA A 155 -5.71 0.66 3.24
CA ALA A 155 -6.76 1.61 3.62
C ALA A 155 -6.33 3.07 3.45
N ARG A 156 -5.07 3.42 3.78
CA ARG A 156 -4.50 4.75 3.54
C ARG A 156 -4.43 5.06 2.04
N LEU A 157 -3.92 4.14 1.22
CA LEU A 157 -3.87 4.27 -0.24
C LEU A 157 -5.26 4.48 -0.84
N SER A 158 -6.28 3.75 -0.37
CA SER A 158 -7.66 3.94 -0.84
C SER A 158 -8.17 5.36 -0.57
N ARG A 159 -7.91 5.90 0.63
CA ARG A 159 -8.30 7.28 0.99
C ARG A 159 -7.54 8.33 0.18
N ILE A 160 -6.23 8.16 -0.01
CA ILE A 160 -5.39 9.11 -0.76
C ILE A 160 -5.82 9.17 -2.22
N THR A 161 -6.00 8.01 -2.85
CA THR A 161 -6.26 7.91 -4.29
C THR A 161 -7.74 8.11 -4.65
N GLY A 162 -8.65 7.90 -3.70
CA GLY A 162 -10.08 7.77 -3.98
C GLY A 162 -10.43 6.50 -4.77
N HIS A 163 -9.46 5.62 -5.01
CA HIS A 163 -9.63 4.36 -5.73
C HIS A 163 -10.05 3.25 -4.76
N PRO A 164 -11.00 2.36 -5.11
CA PRO A 164 -11.38 1.25 -4.24
C PRO A 164 -10.22 0.28 -4.04
N ILE A 165 -9.74 0.16 -2.80
CA ILE A 165 -8.72 -0.81 -2.38
C ILE A 165 -9.24 -1.53 -1.16
N SER A 166 -9.18 -2.87 -1.17
CA SER A 166 -9.67 -3.70 -0.07
C SER A 166 -8.79 -4.92 0.14
N MET A 167 -8.71 -5.40 1.38
CA MET A 167 -8.16 -6.72 1.68
C MET A 167 -9.21 -7.79 1.41
N VAL A 168 -8.83 -8.88 0.76
CA VAL A 168 -9.73 -10.00 0.45
C VAL A 168 -9.06 -11.35 0.70
N ASP A 169 -9.86 -12.37 1.02
CA ASP A 169 -9.42 -13.75 1.13
C ASP A 169 -9.62 -14.56 -0.16
N SER A 170 -10.45 -14.08 -1.09
CA SER A 170 -10.79 -14.77 -2.35
C SER A 170 -10.80 -13.83 -3.54
N ASN A 171 -10.42 -14.35 -4.72
CA ASN A 171 -10.32 -13.59 -5.97
C ASN A 171 -9.47 -12.29 -5.89
N PRO A 172 -8.27 -12.33 -5.28
CA PRO A 172 -7.37 -11.18 -5.27
C PRO A 172 -6.87 -10.84 -6.67
N ASN A 173 -6.44 -9.60 -6.87
CA ASN A 173 -5.67 -9.18 -8.04
C ASN A 173 -4.40 -8.42 -7.66
N TYR A 174 -4.13 -8.23 -6.37
CA TYR A 174 -2.87 -7.72 -5.88
C TYR A 174 -2.35 -8.65 -4.79
N HIS A 175 -1.19 -9.26 -5.02
CA HIS A 175 -0.60 -10.25 -4.14
C HIS A 175 0.63 -9.65 -3.45
N VAL A 176 0.66 -9.69 -2.12
CA VAL A 176 1.83 -9.31 -1.32
C VAL A 176 2.42 -10.58 -0.74
N LEU A 177 3.49 -11.07 -1.34
CA LEU A 177 4.15 -12.32 -0.98
C LEU A 177 5.31 -12.01 -0.04
N PHE A 178 5.22 -12.48 1.20
CA PHE A 178 6.35 -12.51 2.13
C PHE A 178 7.06 -13.85 1.97
N MET A 179 8.32 -13.82 1.54
CA MET A 179 9.09 -15.02 1.23
C MET A 179 10.44 -14.98 1.93
N SER A 180 10.91 -16.10 2.46
CA SER A 180 12.29 -16.23 2.90
C SER A 180 13.20 -16.50 1.70
N GLU A 181 14.50 -16.28 1.87
CA GLU A 181 15.53 -16.88 1.02
C GLU A 181 15.32 -18.41 0.86
N ASP A 182 14.84 -19.07 1.90
CA ASP A 182 14.58 -20.52 1.91
C ASP A 182 13.29 -20.91 1.15
N ASP A 183 12.50 -19.93 0.71
CA ASP A 183 11.29 -20.12 -0.11
C ASP A 183 11.50 -19.72 -1.59
N ALA A 184 12.75 -19.38 -1.99
CA ALA A 184 13.04 -18.76 -3.29
C ALA A 184 12.58 -19.61 -4.50
N ASP A 185 12.69 -20.94 -4.41
CA ASP A 185 12.28 -21.87 -5.47
C ASP A 185 10.75 -21.92 -5.68
N GLN A 186 9.97 -21.44 -4.70
CA GLN A 186 8.51 -21.39 -4.75
C GLN A 186 7.97 -20.13 -5.46
N ILE A 187 8.78 -19.07 -5.56
CA ILE A 187 8.34 -17.76 -6.08
C ILE A 187 7.90 -17.87 -7.53
N ALA A 188 8.76 -18.36 -8.43
CA ALA A 188 8.44 -18.44 -9.85
C ALA A 188 7.25 -19.38 -10.15
N PRO A 189 7.15 -20.60 -9.56
CA PRO A 189 5.94 -21.42 -9.66
C PRO A 189 4.68 -20.69 -9.18
N ARG A 190 4.75 -19.96 -8.07
CA ARG A 190 3.60 -19.21 -7.54
C ARG A 190 3.16 -18.10 -8.48
N ILE A 191 4.09 -17.34 -9.05
CA ILE A 191 3.76 -16.29 -10.03
C ILE A 191 3.08 -16.89 -11.26
N ARG A 192 3.53 -18.04 -11.77
CA ARG A 192 2.86 -18.71 -12.92
C ARG A 192 1.44 -19.18 -12.59
N GLN A 193 1.14 -19.48 -11.33
CA GLN A 193 -0.24 -19.80 -10.93
C GLN A 193 -1.13 -18.56 -10.94
N ILE A 194 -0.58 -17.38 -10.59
CA ILE A 194 -1.31 -16.11 -10.54
C ILE A 194 -1.45 -15.52 -11.95
N VAL A 195 -0.40 -15.59 -12.76
CA VAL A 195 -0.33 -15.08 -14.14
C VAL A 195 0.20 -16.19 -15.05
N PRO A 196 -0.68 -17.08 -15.58
CA PRO A 196 -0.26 -18.21 -16.41
C PRO A 196 0.54 -17.82 -17.66
N ASP A 197 0.18 -16.69 -18.27
CA ASP A 197 0.81 -16.18 -19.51
C ASP A 197 2.00 -15.24 -19.24
N VAL A 198 2.58 -15.28 -18.04
CA VAL A 198 3.71 -14.40 -17.67
C VAL A 198 4.91 -14.63 -18.60
N ASN A 199 5.50 -13.53 -19.08
CA ASN A 199 6.73 -13.59 -19.87
C ASN A 199 7.86 -14.25 -19.04
N PRO A 200 8.44 -15.38 -19.47
CA PRO A 200 9.49 -16.07 -18.72
C PRO A 200 10.71 -15.19 -18.41
N ASN A 201 11.02 -14.19 -19.26
CA ASN A 201 12.10 -13.24 -18.99
C ASN A 201 11.80 -12.34 -17.78
N ALA A 202 10.53 -12.00 -17.56
CA ALA A 202 10.11 -11.23 -16.38
C ALA A 202 10.27 -12.05 -15.09
N LEU A 203 10.27 -13.38 -15.16
CA LEU A 203 10.47 -14.24 -13.99
C LEU A 203 11.94 -14.44 -13.61
N ARG A 204 12.89 -14.11 -14.50
CA ARG A 204 14.32 -14.34 -14.25
C ARG A 204 14.84 -13.61 -13.01
N ILE A 205 14.24 -12.47 -12.67
CA ILE A 205 14.55 -11.72 -11.45
C ILE A 205 14.37 -12.57 -10.18
N PHE A 206 13.36 -13.43 -10.16
CA PHE A 206 13.01 -14.22 -8.97
C PHE A 206 13.86 -15.48 -8.83
N ASN A 207 14.54 -15.91 -9.90
CA ASN A 207 15.40 -17.09 -9.84
C ASN A 207 16.67 -16.82 -9.03
N ASN A 208 17.17 -15.58 -9.05
CA ASN A 208 18.39 -15.15 -8.37
C ASN A 208 18.21 -13.69 -7.92
N LEU A 209 17.28 -13.45 -7.00
CA LEU A 209 17.05 -12.12 -6.48
C LEU A 209 18.35 -11.65 -5.79
N PRO A 210 19.04 -10.59 -6.28
CA PRO A 210 20.26 -10.12 -5.66
C PRO A 210 20.02 -9.72 -4.21
N ARG A 211 21.02 -9.90 -3.33
CA ARG A 211 20.93 -9.45 -1.92
C ARG A 211 20.65 -7.96 -1.76
N GLY A 212 21.04 -7.16 -2.78
CA GLY A 212 20.83 -5.71 -2.80
C GLY A 212 19.41 -5.30 -3.22
N ILE A 213 18.62 -6.22 -3.79
CA ILE A 213 17.20 -5.98 -4.01
C ILE A 213 16.48 -6.35 -2.72
N HIS A 214 16.05 -5.32 -2.00
CA HIS A 214 15.32 -5.45 -0.74
C HIS A 214 13.94 -6.07 -1.00
N CYS A 215 13.19 -5.48 -1.93
CA CYS A 215 11.86 -5.89 -2.31
C CYS A 215 11.66 -5.60 -3.81
N VAL A 216 10.60 -6.16 -4.40
CA VAL A 216 10.22 -5.83 -5.78
C VAL A 216 8.73 -6.03 -6.03
N VAL A 217 8.15 -5.18 -6.88
CA VAL A 217 6.78 -5.31 -7.39
C VAL A 217 6.79 -5.42 -8.90
N VAL A 218 5.95 -6.30 -9.41
CA VAL A 218 5.67 -6.41 -10.84
C VAL A 218 4.18 -6.28 -11.07
N ALA A 219 3.80 -5.34 -11.92
CA ALA A 219 2.43 -5.13 -12.35
C ALA A 219 2.23 -5.62 -13.80
N PHE A 220 1.12 -6.30 -14.02
CA PHE A 220 0.69 -6.87 -15.29
C PHE A 220 -0.60 -6.20 -15.74
N SER A 221 -0.67 -5.82 -17.02
CA SER A 221 -1.86 -5.22 -17.59
C SER A 221 -2.95 -6.25 -17.85
N ARG A 222 -4.22 -5.80 -17.88
CA ARG A 222 -5.39 -6.66 -18.16
C ARG A 222 -5.38 -7.22 -19.59
N SER A 223 -4.73 -6.53 -20.51
CA SER A 223 -4.60 -6.92 -21.91
C SER A 223 -3.14 -6.84 -22.31
N PRO A 224 -2.62 -7.79 -23.11
CA PRO A 224 -1.23 -7.76 -23.57
C PRO A 224 -0.86 -6.41 -24.18
N GLY A 225 0.20 -5.79 -23.67
CA GLY A 225 0.66 -4.47 -24.11
C GLY A 225 -0.17 -3.28 -23.60
N GLY A 226 -1.23 -3.52 -22.82
CA GLY A 226 -2.05 -2.49 -22.19
C GLY A 226 -1.34 -1.75 -21.06
N TYR A 227 -1.96 -0.66 -20.61
CA TYR A 227 -1.47 0.21 -19.52
C TYR A 227 -2.39 0.18 -18.30
N ASP A 228 -3.56 -0.46 -18.41
CA ASP A 228 -4.50 -0.67 -17.33
C ASP A 228 -4.10 -1.92 -16.54
N TYR A 229 -3.72 -1.73 -15.27
CA TYR A 229 -3.30 -2.83 -14.42
C TYR A 229 -4.45 -3.81 -14.15
N GLY A 230 -4.11 -5.09 -14.28
CA GLY A 230 -5.00 -6.22 -14.05
C GLY A 230 -4.57 -7.04 -12.85
N THR A 231 -3.26 -7.21 -12.66
CA THR A 231 -2.66 -7.98 -11.57
C THR A 231 -1.37 -7.33 -11.12
N ALA A 232 -1.08 -7.32 -9.81
CA ALA A 232 0.25 -6.96 -9.30
C ALA A 232 0.73 -7.98 -8.27
N ILE A 233 2.05 -8.17 -8.21
CA ILE A 233 2.71 -9.09 -7.27
C ILE A 233 3.90 -8.35 -6.65
N ALA A 234 3.80 -8.04 -5.36
CA ALA A 234 4.88 -7.53 -4.55
C ALA A 234 5.54 -8.68 -3.78
N ILE A 235 6.86 -8.73 -3.76
CA ILE A 235 7.65 -9.74 -3.04
C ILE A 235 8.53 -9.03 -2.02
N ILE A 236 8.39 -9.42 -0.77
CA ILE A 236 9.09 -8.83 0.36
C ILE A 236 9.83 -9.94 1.11
N ARG A 237 11.15 -9.80 1.22
CA ARG A 237 11.99 -10.75 1.98
C ARG A 237 11.63 -10.73 3.47
N SER A 238 11.47 -11.91 4.06
CA SER A 238 11.15 -12.05 5.50
C SER A 238 12.34 -11.78 6.43
N GLU A 239 13.56 -11.75 5.87
CA GLU A 239 14.81 -11.43 6.54
C GLU A 239 14.92 -9.95 6.90
N HIS A 240 14.02 -9.10 6.39
CA HIS A 240 14.04 -7.68 6.70
C HIS A 240 13.69 -7.38 8.17
N PRO A 241 14.49 -6.53 8.84
CA PRO A 241 14.11 -6.00 10.14
C PRO A 241 12.83 -5.14 10.05
N PRO A 242 12.14 -4.87 11.18
CA PRO A 242 10.79 -4.33 11.16
C PRO A 242 10.61 -3.00 10.39
N LEU A 243 11.54 -2.06 10.48
CA LEU A 243 11.42 -0.76 9.81
C LEU A 243 11.68 -0.88 8.31
N LEU A 244 12.72 -1.61 7.90
CA LEU A 244 13.01 -1.86 6.49
C LEU A 244 11.89 -2.67 5.80
N ARG A 245 11.33 -3.67 6.50
CA ARG A 245 10.14 -4.40 6.03
C ARG A 245 8.95 -3.47 5.83
N ARG A 246 8.74 -2.51 6.75
CA ARG A 246 7.68 -1.49 6.60
C ARG A 246 7.97 -0.55 5.43
N SER A 247 9.24 -0.19 5.20
CA SER A 247 9.68 0.59 4.03
C SER A 247 9.29 -0.09 2.72
N CYS A 248 9.66 -1.37 2.58
CA CYS A 248 9.26 -2.18 1.45
C CYS A 248 7.74 -2.26 1.27
N ILE A 249 6.97 -2.43 2.34
CA ILE A 249 5.50 -2.40 2.22
C ILE A 249 5.03 -1.05 1.66
N HIS A 250 5.64 0.06 2.04
CA HIS A 250 5.24 1.39 1.59
C HIS A 250 5.59 1.65 0.12
N GLU A 251 6.79 1.29 -0.27
CA GLU A 251 7.33 1.44 -1.62
C GLU A 251 6.59 0.53 -2.60
N GLU A 252 6.59 -0.78 -2.36
CA GLU A 252 6.06 -1.75 -3.30
C GLU A 252 4.57 -1.59 -3.55
N LEU A 253 3.80 -1.26 -2.50
CA LEU A 253 2.37 -1.01 -2.66
C LEU A 253 2.09 0.29 -3.40
N ALA A 254 2.92 1.33 -3.25
CA ALA A 254 2.71 2.59 -3.97
C ALA A 254 3.19 2.49 -5.43
N GLN A 255 4.33 1.85 -5.67
CA GLN A 255 4.82 1.55 -7.03
C GLN A 255 3.81 0.67 -7.79
N GLY A 256 3.25 -0.36 -7.14
CA GLY A 256 2.21 -1.22 -7.71
C GLY A 256 0.87 -0.50 -7.96
N MET A 257 0.68 0.73 -7.48
CA MET A 257 -0.45 1.59 -7.86
C MET A 257 -0.18 2.39 -9.15
N GLY A 258 1.06 2.42 -9.64
CA GLY A 258 1.46 3.02 -10.92
C GLY A 258 2.61 4.03 -10.83
N LEU A 259 3.16 4.28 -9.64
CA LEU A 259 4.36 5.10 -9.43
C LEU A 259 5.64 4.27 -9.56
N GLY A 260 5.79 3.54 -10.67
CA GLY A 260 6.74 2.42 -10.79
C GLY A 260 8.13 2.78 -11.30
N ASN A 261 8.63 3.99 -11.07
CA ASN A 261 10.01 4.36 -11.39
C ASN A 261 10.61 5.17 -10.25
N ASP A 262 11.91 5.00 -10.02
CA ASP A 262 12.67 5.77 -9.05
C ASP A 262 13.46 6.91 -9.71
N SER A 263 13.68 7.99 -8.96
CA SER A 263 14.44 9.13 -9.42
C SER A 263 15.21 9.79 -8.29
N PRO A 264 16.56 9.85 -8.34
CA PRO A 264 17.37 10.45 -7.27
C PRO A 264 17.12 11.95 -7.07
N ARG A 265 16.33 12.59 -7.94
CA ARG A 265 15.93 13.99 -7.83
C ARG A 265 14.56 14.19 -7.17
N ALA A 266 13.91 13.12 -6.72
CA ALA A 266 12.54 13.14 -6.23
C ALA A 266 12.36 13.51 -4.74
N ARG A 267 13.37 14.05 -4.05
CA ARG A 267 13.24 14.44 -2.64
C ARG A 267 12.06 15.43 -2.41
N PRO A 268 11.19 15.22 -1.40
CA PRO A 268 11.15 14.12 -0.42
C PRO A 268 10.25 12.97 -0.86
N SER A 269 10.81 11.90 -1.41
CA SER A 269 10.03 10.78 -1.93
C SER A 269 10.65 9.48 -1.45
N ILE A 270 9.84 8.45 -1.24
CA ILE A 270 10.37 7.09 -1.08
C ILE A 270 10.93 6.54 -2.40
N PHE A 271 10.55 7.13 -3.55
CA PHE A 271 11.04 6.79 -4.89
C PHE A 271 12.32 7.55 -5.27
N ASN A 272 13.13 8.01 -4.29
CA ASN A 272 14.38 8.73 -4.56
C ASN A 272 15.64 7.85 -4.45
N ASP A 273 15.49 6.55 -4.15
CA ASP A 273 16.56 5.55 -4.11
C ASP A 273 17.74 5.93 -3.17
N ASP A 274 17.48 6.76 -2.15
CA ASP A 274 18.49 7.17 -1.15
C ASP A 274 18.14 6.74 0.29
N ASP A 275 17.02 6.04 0.46
CA ASP A 275 16.48 5.57 1.73
C ASP A 275 16.23 6.68 2.78
N GLU A 276 16.15 7.96 2.40
CA GLU A 276 15.89 9.05 3.35
C GLU A 276 14.58 8.83 4.11
N PHE A 277 13.54 8.37 3.42
CA PHE A 277 12.21 8.12 3.99
C PHE A 277 11.87 6.63 3.95
N ALA A 278 11.57 6.07 5.13
CA ALA A 278 11.05 4.71 5.24
C ALA A 278 9.54 4.61 5.00
N LEU A 279 8.82 5.73 4.92
CA LEU A 279 7.37 5.73 4.76
C LEU A 279 6.94 6.80 3.77
N LEU A 280 5.88 6.48 3.03
CA LEU A 280 5.20 7.38 2.09
C LEU A 280 5.06 8.81 2.64
N THR A 281 5.69 9.76 1.94
CA THR A 281 5.73 11.17 2.31
C THR A 281 4.48 11.92 1.87
N THR A 282 4.31 13.15 2.35
CA THR A 282 3.24 14.04 1.87
C THR A 282 3.35 14.30 0.37
N HIS A 283 4.58 14.45 -0.14
CA HIS A 283 4.83 14.61 -1.57
C HIS A 283 4.33 13.39 -2.36
N ASP A 284 4.62 12.18 -1.89
CA ASP A 284 4.22 10.94 -2.57
C ASP A 284 2.70 10.73 -2.55
N GLU A 285 2.02 11.14 -1.47
CA GLU A 285 0.56 11.16 -1.43
C GLU A 285 -0.02 12.08 -2.53
N LEU A 286 0.60 13.23 -2.79
CA LEU A 286 0.16 14.13 -3.86
C LEU A 286 0.42 13.53 -5.25
N LEU A 287 1.53 12.82 -5.45
CA LEU A 287 1.78 12.08 -6.69
C LEU A 287 0.68 11.04 -6.95
N LEU A 288 0.29 10.28 -5.93
CA LEU A 288 -0.82 9.32 -6.01
C LEU A 288 -2.16 10.01 -6.32
N LYS A 289 -2.45 11.14 -5.68
CA LYS A 289 -3.66 11.94 -5.96
C LYS A 289 -3.69 12.45 -7.41
N ILE A 290 -2.54 12.86 -7.95
CA ILE A 290 -2.42 13.26 -9.36
C ILE A 290 -2.67 12.05 -10.26
N LEU A 291 -1.98 10.93 -10.02
CA LEU A 291 -2.09 9.72 -10.86
C LEU A 291 -3.54 9.24 -10.97
N TYR A 292 -4.28 9.29 -9.86
CA TYR A 292 -5.67 8.87 -9.79
C TYR A 292 -6.70 9.96 -10.13
N ASP A 293 -6.26 11.12 -10.62
CA ASP A 293 -7.18 12.10 -11.22
C ASP A 293 -7.98 11.42 -12.35
N PRO A 294 -9.33 11.52 -12.35
CA PRO A 294 -10.16 10.87 -13.36
C PRO A 294 -9.86 11.29 -14.79
N ARG A 295 -9.25 12.46 -15.01
CA ARG A 295 -8.87 12.94 -16.34
C ARG A 295 -7.65 12.20 -16.89
N LEU A 296 -6.73 11.74 -16.05
CA LEU A 296 -5.63 10.89 -16.48
C LEU A 296 -6.17 9.49 -16.78
N LYS A 297 -5.90 8.98 -17.99
CA LYS A 297 -6.33 7.65 -18.44
C LYS A 297 -5.11 6.77 -18.73
N PRO A 298 -5.19 5.45 -18.49
CA PRO A 298 -4.12 4.55 -18.90
C PRO A 298 -3.77 4.73 -20.38
N GLY A 299 -2.48 4.77 -20.70
CA GLY A 299 -1.98 4.93 -22.07
C GLY A 299 -1.78 6.38 -22.53
N MET A 300 -2.19 7.39 -21.76
CA MET A 300 -1.84 8.79 -22.04
C MET A 300 -0.33 9.00 -21.94
N ARG A 301 0.27 9.53 -23.01
CA ARG A 301 1.70 9.89 -23.02
C ARG A 301 1.95 11.22 -22.31
N ALA A 302 3.21 11.57 -22.12
CA ALA A 302 3.60 12.81 -21.45
C ALA A 302 2.95 14.05 -22.08
N GLU A 303 2.86 14.12 -23.42
CA GLU A 303 2.27 15.25 -24.12
C GLU A 303 0.78 15.46 -23.75
N GLU A 304 0.06 14.37 -23.50
CA GLU A 304 -1.37 14.38 -23.14
C GLU A 304 -1.59 14.54 -21.63
N ALA A 305 -0.75 13.88 -20.83
CA ALA A 305 -0.88 13.83 -19.37
C ALA A 305 -0.41 15.12 -18.69
N MET A 306 0.67 15.74 -19.17
CA MET A 306 1.34 16.83 -18.46
C MET A 306 0.48 18.08 -18.24
N PRO A 307 -0.38 18.53 -19.20
CA PRO A 307 -1.30 19.63 -18.93
C PRO A 307 -2.28 19.34 -17.77
N ILE A 308 -2.75 18.09 -17.65
CA ILE A 308 -3.64 17.65 -16.57
C ILE A 308 -2.88 17.63 -15.24
N VAL A 309 -1.65 17.08 -15.26
CA VAL A 309 -0.75 17.01 -14.10
C VAL A 309 -0.43 18.41 -13.57
N GLN A 310 -0.08 19.35 -14.44
CA GLN A 310 0.21 20.74 -14.08
C GLN A 310 -0.98 21.41 -13.39
N GLN A 311 -2.17 21.31 -13.98
CA GLN A 311 -3.38 21.86 -13.36
C GLN A 311 -3.65 21.23 -12.00
N LYS A 312 -3.57 19.89 -11.91
CA LYS A 312 -3.85 19.17 -10.67
C LYS A 312 -2.85 19.49 -9.57
N ALA A 313 -1.56 19.60 -9.91
CA ALA A 313 -0.52 19.99 -8.96
C ALA A 313 -0.75 21.41 -8.43
N ALA A 314 -1.08 22.37 -9.31
CA ALA A 314 -1.42 23.73 -8.92
C ALA A 314 -2.65 23.77 -7.99
N ASP A 315 -3.71 23.00 -8.30
CA ASP A 315 -4.91 22.91 -7.45
C ASP A 315 -4.58 22.37 -6.05
N LEU A 316 -3.79 21.29 -5.98
CA LEU A 316 -3.40 20.65 -4.71
C LEU A 316 -2.50 21.55 -3.86
N MET A 317 -1.58 22.28 -4.49
CA MET A 317 -0.67 23.19 -3.78
C MET A 317 -1.32 24.54 -3.43
N GLY A 318 -2.23 25.03 -4.26
CA GLY A 318 -2.98 26.28 -4.04
C GLY A 318 -4.07 26.15 -2.97
N THR A 319 -4.67 24.97 -2.82
CA THR A 319 -5.59 24.65 -1.71
C THR A 319 -4.88 24.37 -0.38
N SER A 320 -3.54 24.29 -0.40
CA SER A 320 -2.69 24.09 0.77
C SER A 320 -2.03 25.38 1.27
N GLY A 321 -2.46 26.55 0.78
CA GLY A 321 -2.08 27.87 1.33
C GLY A 321 -2.57 28.03 2.78
N PRO A 322 -1.86 28.80 3.63
CA PRO A 322 -2.01 28.71 5.08
C PRO A 322 -3.43 29.06 5.51
N SER A 323 -4.08 28.11 6.17
CA SER A 323 -5.17 28.35 7.12
C SER A 323 -4.58 28.53 8.51
#